data_AF-A0A7C4E262-F1
#
_entry.id   AF-A0A7C4E262-F1
#
_cell.length_a   1.000
_cell.length_b   1.000
_cell.length_c   1.000
_cell.angle_alpha   90.00
_cell.angle_beta   90.00
_cell.angle_gamma   90.00
#
_symmetry.space_group_name_H-M   'P 1'
#
loop_
_entity.id
_entity.type
_entity.pdbx_description
1 polymer ?
#
loop_
_entity_poly.entity_id
_entity_poly.type
_entity_poly.pdbx_seq_one_letter_code
_entity_poly.pdbx_strand_id
1 'polypeptide(L)'
;MYEAILAITKIDEKLAHNKKSYFPAVDYGRCVFCGLCVDACPFYALEMTNEIELSDTDRRSLFYSPKKLAKPGVRGPPAELGWFDKLVTALRG
;
A
#
# COMPACT_ATOMS: atom_id res chain seq x y z
N MET A 1 11.42 -6.57 -13.25
CA MET A 1 12.31 -5.48 -12.78
C MET A 1 11.69 -4.13 -13.18
N TYR A 2 10.40 -3.90 -12.87
CA TYR A 2 9.62 -2.77 -13.38
C TYR A 2 8.79 -2.11 -12.26
N GLU A 3 9.33 -2.08 -11.05
CA GLU A 3 8.63 -1.59 -9.87
C GLU A 3 8.92 -0.11 -9.65
N ALA A 4 7.91 0.75 -9.80
CA ALA A 4 8.08 2.19 -9.90
C ALA A 4 7.18 3.01 -8.96
N ILE A 5 6.06 2.48 -8.44
CA ILE A 5 5.10 3.28 -7.63
C ILE A 5 4.58 2.48 -6.45
N LEU A 6 4.26 3.13 -5.33
CA LEU A 6 3.58 2.48 -4.20
C LEU A 6 2.06 2.54 -4.37
N ALA A 7 1.40 1.40 -4.21
CA ALA A 7 -0.04 1.32 -4.01
C ALA A 7 -0.35 0.74 -2.63
N ILE A 8 -1.45 1.21 -2.05
CA ILE A 8 -2.02 0.64 -0.82
C ILE A 8 -3.19 -0.25 -1.22
N THR A 9 -3.28 -1.45 -0.65
CA THR A 9 -4.49 -2.28 -0.79
C THR A 9 -5.67 -1.53 -0.16
N LYS A 10 -6.73 -1.28 -0.94
CA LYS A 10 -7.92 -0.59 -0.45
C LYS A 10 -8.52 -1.34 0.74
N ILE A 11 -8.48 -0.72 1.91
CA ILE A 11 -9.19 -1.18 3.11
C ILE A 11 -10.60 -0.60 3.04
N ASP A 12 -11.61 -1.42 3.34
CA ASP A 12 -12.99 -0.96 3.39
C ASP A 12 -13.12 0.15 4.46
N GLU A 13 -13.54 1.36 4.06
CA GLU A 13 -13.70 2.51 4.96
C GLU A 13 -14.70 2.22 6.11
N LYS A 14 -15.54 1.18 5.97
CA LYS A 14 -16.48 0.73 7.00
C LYS A 14 -15.86 -0.22 8.03
N LEU A 15 -14.60 -0.64 7.85
CA LEU A 15 -13.90 -1.41 8.88
C LEU A 15 -13.76 -0.53 10.13
N ALA A 16 -13.98 -1.08 11.33
CA ALA A 16 -13.87 -0.29 12.56
C ALA A 16 -12.42 0.16 12.78
N HIS A 17 -12.13 1.42 12.47
CA HIS A 17 -10.79 1.98 12.61
C HIS A 17 -10.53 2.33 14.08
N ASN A 18 -9.46 1.76 14.65
CA ASN A 18 -8.93 2.29 15.91
C ASN A 18 -8.53 3.76 15.66
N LYS A 19 -8.85 4.64 16.62
CA LYS A 19 -8.49 6.08 16.62
C LYS A 19 -6.99 6.35 16.41
N LYS A 20 -6.14 5.34 16.59
CA LYS A 20 -4.67 5.38 16.38
C LYS A 20 -4.20 4.74 15.06
N SER A 21 -5.07 4.46 14.10
CA SER A 21 -4.67 3.91 12.80
C SER A 21 -3.87 4.94 12.00
N TYR A 22 -2.60 4.64 11.74
CA TYR A 22 -1.73 5.46 10.88
C TYR A 22 -1.70 4.83 9.49
N PHE A 23 -2.07 5.60 8.49
CA PHE A 23 -1.99 5.19 7.09
C PHE A 23 -0.76 5.78 6.42
N PRO A 24 -0.07 4.99 5.58
CA PRO A 24 1.09 5.50 4.87
C PRO A 24 0.68 6.58 3.87
N ALA A 25 1.48 7.62 3.80
CA ALA A 25 1.44 8.67 2.79
C ALA A 25 2.84 8.79 2.19
N VAL A 26 2.93 9.19 0.93
CA VAL A 26 4.20 9.19 0.18
C VAL A 26 4.41 10.55 -0.47
N ASP A 27 5.58 11.16 -0.26
CA ASP A 27 6.03 12.30 -1.05
C ASP A 27 6.88 11.78 -2.22
N TYR A 28 6.28 11.67 -3.41
CA TYR A 28 6.99 11.25 -4.62
C TYR A 28 8.03 12.26 -5.10
N GLY A 29 7.98 13.50 -4.65
CA GLY A 29 9.03 14.50 -4.87
C GLY A 29 10.27 14.29 -3.98
N ARG A 30 10.28 13.26 -3.12
CA ARG A 30 11.44 12.84 -2.28
C ARG A 30 11.72 11.34 -2.35
N CYS A 31 10.74 10.53 -2.78
CA CYS A 31 10.88 9.09 -2.91
C CYS A 31 11.98 8.74 -3.93
N VAL A 32 12.81 7.75 -3.59
CA VAL A 32 13.86 7.21 -4.48
C VAL A 32 13.52 5.81 -5.00
N PHE A 33 12.27 5.37 -4.80
CA PHE A 33 11.74 4.11 -5.34
C PHE A 33 12.55 2.86 -4.94
N CYS A 34 13.08 2.83 -3.72
CA CYS A 34 13.94 1.76 -3.23
C CYS A 34 13.20 0.50 -2.74
N GLY A 35 11.87 0.52 -2.63
CA GLY A 35 11.08 -0.63 -2.15
C GLY A 35 11.12 -0.89 -0.63
N LEU A 36 12.00 -0.23 0.14
CA LEU A 36 12.17 -0.51 1.58
C LEU A 36 10.88 -0.40 2.42
N CYS A 37 9.92 0.43 2.01
CA CYS A 37 8.65 0.57 2.71
C CYS A 37 7.69 -0.60 2.48
N VAL A 38 7.80 -1.31 1.34
CA VAL A 38 7.07 -2.55 1.07
C VAL A 38 7.63 -3.65 1.96
N ASP A 39 8.95 -3.80 1.99
CA ASP A 39 9.63 -4.81 2.81
C ASP A 39 9.40 -4.60 4.31
N ALA A 40 9.37 -3.34 4.75
CA ALA A 40 9.12 -2.99 6.14
C ALA A 40 7.65 -3.17 6.57
N CYS A 41 6.71 -3.36 5.62
CA CYS A 41 5.29 -3.43 5.94
C CYS A 41 4.93 -4.82 6.49
N PRO A 42 4.63 -4.98 7.79
CA PRO A 42 4.36 -6.29 8.38
C PRO A 42 3.02 -6.89 7.94
N PHE A 43 2.15 -6.06 7.35
CA PHE A 43 0.81 -6.45 6.90
C PHE A 43 0.70 -6.53 5.38
N TYR A 44 1.79 -6.34 4.65
CA TYR A 44 1.80 -6.35 3.18
C TYR A 44 0.73 -5.44 2.57
N ALA A 45 0.44 -4.31 3.23
CA ALA A 45 -0.56 -3.35 2.78
C ALA A 45 -0.04 -2.43 1.67
N LEU A 46 1.29 -2.37 1.50
CA LEU A 46 1.97 -1.64 0.45
C LEU A 46 2.50 -2.62 -0.60
N GLU A 47 2.33 -2.28 -1.86
CA GLU A 47 2.93 -3.00 -2.98
C GLU A 47 3.59 -2.03 -3.96
N MET A 48 4.66 -2.47 -4.60
CA MET A 48 5.20 -1.76 -5.75
C MET A 48 4.39 -2.10 -7.01
N THR A 49 4.23 -1.10 -7.85
CA THR A 49 3.33 -1.05 -9.00
C THR A 49 4.15 -0.65 -10.24
N ASN A 50 3.72 -1.10 -11.42
CA ASN A 50 4.39 -0.82 -12.69
C ASN A 50 3.94 0.50 -13.34
N GLU A 51 3.14 1.30 -12.65
CA GLU A 51 2.80 2.64 -13.13
C GLU A 51 4.06 3.52 -13.18
N ILE A 52 4.23 4.26 -14.26
CA ILE A 52 5.42 5.11 -14.47
C ILE A 52 5.05 6.57 -14.77
N GLU A 53 3.77 6.86 -14.96
CA GLU A 53 3.24 8.16 -15.33
C GLU A 53 2.88 8.98 -14.09
N LEU A 54 3.91 9.57 -13.45
CA LEU A 54 3.79 10.38 -12.23
C LEU A 54 4.11 11.86 -12.42
N SER A 55 4.52 12.26 -13.63
CA SER A 55 4.99 13.61 -13.88
C SER A 55 3.89 14.62 -13.62
N ASP A 56 4.20 15.62 -12.79
CA ASP A 56 3.33 16.76 -12.55
C ASP A 56 4.18 18.03 -12.44
N THR A 57 3.54 19.17 -12.62
CA THR A 57 4.17 20.51 -12.66
C THR A 57 4.25 21.17 -11.28
N ASP A 58 3.37 20.77 -10.35
CA ASP A 58 3.39 21.25 -8.96
C ASP A 58 4.02 20.21 -8.04
N ARG A 59 4.96 20.64 -7.18
CA ARG A 59 5.57 19.75 -6.19
C ARG A 59 4.53 19.22 -5.19
N ARG A 60 3.50 20.01 -4.87
CA ARG A 60 2.50 19.59 -3.87
C ARG A 60 1.63 18.44 -4.34
N SER A 61 1.43 18.29 -5.66
CA SER A 61 0.62 17.20 -6.21
C SER A 61 1.33 15.84 -6.18
N LEU A 62 2.67 15.84 -6.01
CA LEU A 62 3.48 14.65 -5.78
C LEU A 62 3.36 14.09 -4.35
N PHE A 63 2.68 14.80 -3.44
CA PHE A 63 2.31 14.25 -2.14
C PHE A 63 1.02 13.43 -2.26
N TYR A 64 1.14 12.12 -2.04
CA TYR A 64 0.04 11.18 -2.18
C TYR A 64 -0.46 10.77 -0.80
N SER A 65 -1.70 11.16 -0.53
CA SER A 65 -2.43 10.75 0.67
C SER A 65 -2.82 9.26 0.58
N PRO A 66 -3.16 8.63 1.71
CA PRO A 66 -3.60 7.23 1.73
C PRO A 66 -4.71 6.93 0.73
N LYS A 67 -5.66 7.88 0.57
CA LYS A 67 -6.78 7.75 -0.37
C LYS A 67 -6.32 7.76 -1.83
N LYS A 68 -5.28 8.55 -2.16
CA LYS A 68 -4.71 8.63 -3.52
C LYS A 68 -3.86 7.40 -3.86
N LEU A 69 -3.26 6.76 -2.85
CA LEU A 69 -2.50 5.52 -3.00
C LEU A 69 -3.40 4.27 -3.04
N ALA A 70 -4.63 4.36 -2.56
CA ALA A 70 -5.53 3.22 -2.44
C ALA A 70 -5.96 2.69 -3.81
N LYS A 71 -5.61 1.44 -4.10
CA LYS A 71 -6.09 0.69 -5.28
C LYS A 71 -6.91 -0.52 -4.84
N PRO A 72 -7.93 -0.94 -5.61
CA PRO A 72 -8.60 -2.21 -5.35
C PRO A 72 -7.53 -3.30 -5.34
N GLY A 73 -7.34 -3.96 -4.19
CA GLY A 73 -6.21 -4.88 -3.99
C GLY A 73 -6.18 -5.95 -5.07
N VAL A 74 -5.08 -6.03 -5.82
CA VAL A 74 -4.88 -7.05 -6.85
C VAL A 74 -4.11 -8.20 -6.22
N ARG A 75 -4.79 -8.95 -5.36
CA ARG A 75 -4.50 -10.35 -4.99
C ARG A 75 -5.25 -10.66 -3.70
N GLY A 76 -5.87 -11.84 -3.67
CA GLY A 76 -6.15 -12.50 -2.40
C GLY A 76 -4.84 -12.75 -1.63
N PRO A 77 -4.90 -13.30 -0.42
CA PRO A 77 -3.69 -13.65 0.35
C PRO A 77 -2.63 -14.31 -0.57
N PRO A 78 -1.34 -13.88 -0.56
CA PRO A 78 -0.28 -14.56 -1.30
C PRO A 78 -0.42 -16.08 -1.18
N ALA A 79 -0.29 -16.81 -2.29
CA ALA A 79 -0.51 -18.26 -2.36
C ALA A 79 0.36 -19.05 -1.35
N GLU A 80 1.40 -18.40 -0.83
CA GLU A 80 2.47 -18.90 0.04
C GLU A 80 2.23 -18.64 1.53
N LEU A 81 1.14 -17.94 1.89
CA LEU A 81 0.83 -17.67 3.30
C LEU A 81 0.65 -18.98 4.09
N GLY A 82 1.34 -19.07 5.22
CA GLY A 82 1.28 -20.23 6.09
C GLY A 82 -0.13 -20.46 6.62
N TRP A 83 -0.41 -21.66 7.12
CA TRP A 83 -1.72 -21.96 7.70
C TRP A 83 -2.09 -21.00 8.84
N PHE A 84 -1.10 -20.54 9.61
CA PHE A 84 -1.29 -19.51 10.63
C PHE A 84 -1.75 -18.17 10.04
N ASP A 85 -1.13 -17.72 8.96
CA ASP A 85 -1.52 -16.47 8.32
C ASP A 85 -2.91 -16.57 7.68
N LYS A 86 -3.22 -17.71 7.06
CA LYS A 86 -4.56 -18.03 6.54
C LYS A 86 -5.62 -18.00 7.65
N LEU A 87 -5.30 -18.56 8.82
CA LEU A 87 -6.18 -18.58 9.99
C LEU A 87 -6.41 -17.15 10.53
N VAL A 88 -5.34 -16.37 10.68
CA VAL A 88 -5.42 -14.99 11.17
C VAL A 88 -6.20 -14.09 10.20
N THR A 89 -6.07 -14.32 8.89
CA THR A 89 -6.89 -13.62 7.88
C THR A 89 -8.35 -14.07 7.91
N ALA A 90 -8.62 -15.37 8.06
CA ALA A 90 -9.99 -15.92 8.10
C ALA A 90 -10.78 -15.54 9.36
N LEU A 91 -10.11 -15.38 10.51
CA LEU A 91 -10.73 -15.05 11.80
C LEU A 91 -10.95 -13.55 12.01
N ARG A 92 -10.50 -12.69 11.08
CA ARG A 92 -10.72 -11.23 11.11
C ARG A 92 -11.91 -10.78 10.26
N GLY A 93 -12.77 -11.72 9.84
CA GLY A 93 -14.07 -11.46 9.21
C GLY A 93 -15.15 -11.09 10.24
#